data_AF-A0A5J4N2Z3-F1
#
_entry.id   AF-A0A5J4N2Z3-F1
#
_cell.length_a   1.000
_cell.length_b   1.000
_cell.length_c   1.000
_cell.angle_alpha   90.00
_cell.angle_beta   90.00
_cell.angle_gamma   90.00
#
_symmetry.space_group_name_H-M   'P 1'
#
loop_
_entity.id
_entity.type
_entity.pdbx_description
1 polymer ?
#
loop_
_entity_poly.entity_id
_entity_poly.type
_entity_poly.pdbx_seq_one_letter_code
_entity_poly.pdbx_strand_id
1 'polypeptide(L)'
;MGTQLIHTPVYHPQPNGQVERFVDMFKRALQILQEEGTVPDMLNTFLRTCRSTPNASGPEGKSPAEAFLGRRIRTPLNLMLASKPNANMCSRDGGEKHSHRSQKTRLQTRGLNIRYERKPPPDILDSR
;
A
#
# COMPACT_ATOMS: atom_id res chain seq x y z
N MET A 1 -18.22 -6.62 23.78
CA MET A 1 -17.65 -6.19 22.48
C MET A 1 -18.38 -4.92 22.06
N GLY A 2 -17.71 -3.77 22.03
CA GLY A 2 -18.31 -2.50 21.59
C GLY A 2 -18.00 -2.25 20.12
N THR A 3 -18.98 -2.41 19.24
CA THR A 3 -18.85 -2.10 17.80
C THR A 3 -19.69 -0.88 17.47
N GLN A 4 -19.07 0.14 16.87
CA GLN A 4 -19.79 1.31 16.40
C GLN A 4 -20.35 1.04 15.00
N LEU A 5 -21.66 1.19 14.84
CA LEU A 5 -22.32 1.14 13.55
C LEU A 5 -22.21 2.52 12.88
N ILE A 6 -21.69 2.54 11.65
CA ILE A 6 -21.56 3.76 10.84
C ILE A 6 -22.37 3.54 9.57
N HIS A 7 -23.29 4.45 9.29
CA HIS A 7 -24.10 4.42 8.07
C HIS A 7 -23.62 5.46 7.07
N THR A 8 -23.63 5.04 5.81
CA THR A 8 -23.38 5.93 4.68
C THR A 8 -24.65 6.75 4.38
N PRO A 9 -24.57 8.08 4.22
CA PRO A 9 -25.74 8.88 3.89
C PRO A 9 -26.28 8.54 2.50
N VAL A 10 -27.59 8.71 2.32
CA VAL A 10 -28.26 8.50 1.03
C VAL A 10 -27.64 9.43 -0.02
N TYR A 11 -27.44 8.92 -1.24
CA TYR A 11 -26.78 9.62 -2.35
C TYR A 11 -25.28 9.91 -2.19
N HIS A 12 -24.60 9.27 -1.23
CA HIS A 12 -23.14 9.38 -1.08
C HIS A 12 -22.45 8.02 -1.24
N PRO A 13 -22.36 7.45 -2.46
CA PRO A 13 -21.80 6.11 -2.68
C PRO A 13 -20.27 6.04 -2.46
N GLN A 14 -19.56 7.16 -2.60
CA GLN A 14 -18.10 7.24 -2.51
C GLN A 14 -17.44 6.51 -1.32
N PRO A 15 -17.89 6.67 -0.05
CA PRO A 15 -17.33 5.95 1.10
C PRO A 15 -17.47 4.41 0.99
N ASN A 16 -18.42 3.89 0.21
CA ASN A 16 -18.58 2.45 -0.01
C ASN A 16 -17.84 1.95 -1.26
N GLY A 17 -17.20 2.84 -2.04
CA GLY A 17 -16.61 2.49 -3.33
C GLY A 17 -15.53 1.41 -3.25
N GLN A 18 -14.79 1.31 -2.14
CA GLN A 18 -13.82 0.22 -1.95
C GLN A 18 -14.51 -1.15 -1.81
N VAL A 19 -15.64 -1.19 -1.12
CA VAL A 19 -16.45 -2.42 -0.96
C VAL A 19 -17.03 -2.83 -2.31
N GLU A 20 -17.57 -1.89 -3.06
CA GLU A 20 -18.14 -2.15 -4.39
C GLU A 20 -17.10 -2.73 -5.36
N ARG A 21 -15.91 -2.12 -5.43
CA ARG A 21 -14.78 -2.63 -6.23
C ARG A 21 -14.36 -4.03 -5.80
N PHE A 22 -14.31 -4.28 -4.49
CA PHE A 22 -13.97 -5.61 -3.97
C PHE A 22 -15.02 -6.65 -4.40
N VAL A 23 -16.31 -6.32 -4.33
CA VAL A 23 -17.39 -7.22 -4.75
C VAL A 23 -17.35 -7.49 -6.26
N ASP A 24 -17.08 -6.48 -7.10
CA ASP A 24 -16.91 -6.68 -8.55
C ASP A 24 -15.73 -7.63 -8.83
N MET A 25 -14.56 -7.37 -8.23
CA MET A 25 -13.39 -8.24 -8.34
C MET A 25 -13.69 -9.67 -7.87
N PHE A 26 -14.40 -9.83 -6.75
CA PHE A 26 -14.78 -11.13 -6.21
C PHE A 26 -15.65 -11.91 -7.20
N LYS A 27 -16.71 -11.28 -7.72
CA LYS A 27 -17.61 -11.91 -8.69
C LYS A 27 -16.88 -12.34 -9.96
N ARG A 28 -16.04 -11.46 -10.52
CA ARG A 28 -15.23 -11.78 -11.72
C ARG A 28 -14.26 -12.92 -11.47
N ALA A 29 -13.57 -12.92 -10.33
CA ALA A 29 -12.63 -13.98 -10.01
C ALA A 29 -13.34 -15.34 -9.85
N LEU A 30 -14.52 -15.37 -9.23
CA LEU A 30 -15.30 -16.61 -9.11
C LEU A 30 -15.84 -17.10 -10.46
N GLN A 31 -16.22 -16.19 -11.36
CA GLN A 31 -16.61 -16.58 -12.73
C GLN A 31 -15.47 -17.26 -13.47
N ILE A 32 -14.22 -16.80 -13.28
CA ILE A 32 -13.03 -17.42 -13.88
C ILE A 32 -12.75 -18.79 -13.23
N LEU A 33 -12.87 -18.90 -11.91
CA LEU A 33 -12.54 -20.11 -11.16
C LEU A 33 -13.62 -21.21 -11.25
N GLN A 34 -14.81 -20.89 -11.78
CA GLN A 34 -15.95 -21.82 -11.83
C GLN A 34 -15.66 -23.12 -12.58
N GLU A 35 -14.70 -23.11 -13.50
CA GLU A 35 -14.28 -24.29 -14.26
C GLU A 35 -13.18 -25.11 -13.58
N GLU A 36 -12.57 -24.63 -12.49
CA GLU A 36 -11.35 -25.20 -11.89
C GLU A 36 -11.56 -26.03 -10.60
N GLY A 37 -12.77 -26.12 -10.05
CA GLY A 37 -12.98 -26.96 -8.86
C GLY A 37 -14.26 -26.71 -8.06
N THR A 38 -14.27 -27.18 -6.81
CA THR A 38 -15.41 -27.01 -5.90
C THR A 38 -15.48 -25.58 -5.33
N VAL A 39 -16.65 -25.16 -4.86
CA VAL A 39 -16.84 -23.84 -4.21
C VAL A 39 -15.80 -23.52 -3.12
N PRO A 40 -15.49 -24.42 -2.15
CA PRO A 40 -14.47 -24.12 -1.14
C PRO A 40 -13.07 -23.97 -1.74
N ASP A 41 -12.72 -24.72 -2.80
CA ASP A 41 -11.43 -24.58 -3.47
C ASP A 41 -11.31 -23.23 -4.17
N MET A 42 -12.35 -22.84 -4.91
CA MET A 42 -12.42 -21.51 -5.54
C MET A 42 -12.28 -20.39 -4.51
N LEU A 43 -12.98 -20.49 -3.38
CA LEU A 43 -12.90 -19.49 -2.32
C LEU A 43 -11.51 -19.43 -1.71
N ASN A 44 -10.89 -20.58 -1.43
CA ASN A 44 -9.52 -20.64 -0.91
C ASN A 44 -8.52 -20.03 -1.89
N THR A 45 -8.64 -20.32 -3.18
CA THR A 45 -7.80 -19.76 -4.24
C THR A 45 -8.00 -18.25 -4.33
N PHE A 46 -9.24 -17.78 -4.44
CA PHE A 46 -9.56 -16.35 -4.46
C PHE A 46 -8.98 -15.62 -3.24
N LEU A 47 -9.25 -16.12 -2.03
CA LEU A 47 -8.82 -15.46 -0.80
C LEU A 47 -7.30 -15.46 -0.64
N ARG A 48 -6.61 -16.50 -1.12
CA ARG A 48 -5.15 -16.54 -1.14
C ARG A 48 -4.59 -15.47 -2.07
N THR A 49 -5.09 -15.42 -3.30
CA THR A 49 -4.69 -14.44 -4.31
C THR A 49 -4.98 -13.02 -3.85
N CYS A 50 -6.22 -12.75 -3.41
CA CYS A 50 -6.64 -11.44 -2.92
C CYS A 50 -5.73 -10.93 -1.80
N ARG A 51 -5.30 -11.79 -0.86
CA ARG A 51 -4.44 -11.38 0.26
C ARG A 51 -3.01 -11.08 -0.14
N SER A 52 -2.48 -11.75 -1.17
CA SER A 52 -1.08 -11.61 -1.57
C SER A 52 -0.83 -10.69 -2.76
N THR A 53 -1.85 -10.38 -3.55
CA THR A 53 -1.71 -9.52 -4.72
C THR A 53 -1.73 -8.04 -4.31
N PRO A 54 -0.76 -7.22 -4.78
CA PRO A 54 -0.76 -5.78 -4.57
C PRO A 54 -2.08 -5.14 -5.05
N ASN A 55 -2.69 -4.28 -4.24
CA ASN A 55 -3.93 -3.59 -4.59
C ASN A 55 -3.66 -2.11 -4.87
N ALA A 56 -3.71 -1.70 -6.14
CA ALA A 56 -3.50 -0.31 -6.55
C ALA A 56 -4.55 0.67 -6.00
N SER A 57 -5.75 0.19 -5.68
CA SER A 57 -6.80 0.99 -5.02
C SER A 57 -6.65 1.05 -3.50
N GLY A 58 -5.67 0.35 -2.93
CA GLY A 58 -5.36 0.35 -1.51
C GLY A 58 -4.29 1.37 -1.13
N PRO A 59 -4.08 1.60 0.18
CA PRO A 59 -3.01 2.46 0.66
C PRO A 59 -1.64 1.95 0.18
N GLU A 60 -0.86 2.86 -0.40
CA GLU A 60 0.51 2.62 -0.88
C GLU A 60 0.67 1.46 -1.90
N GLY A 61 -0.43 1.02 -2.54
CA GLY A 61 -0.39 -0.10 -3.48
C GLY A 61 -0.05 -1.46 -2.84
N LYS A 62 -0.11 -1.57 -1.51
CA LYS A 62 0.22 -2.81 -0.78
C LYS A 62 -0.85 -3.88 -0.96
N SER A 63 -0.49 -5.14 -0.79
CA SER A 63 -1.49 -6.20 -0.69
C SER A 63 -2.31 -6.08 0.61
N PRO A 64 -3.55 -6.59 0.67
CA PRO A 64 -4.35 -6.54 1.89
C PRO A 64 -3.67 -7.17 3.11
N ALA A 65 -2.95 -8.28 2.93
CA ALA A 65 -2.21 -8.89 4.04
C ALA A 65 -1.00 -8.04 4.46
N GLU A 66 -0.31 -7.39 3.52
CA GLU A 66 0.78 -6.45 3.85
C GLU A 66 0.28 -5.23 4.58
N ALA A 67 -0.83 -4.64 4.14
CA ALA A 67 -1.45 -3.48 4.78
C ALA A 67 -1.90 -3.83 6.21
N PHE A 68 -2.40 -5.05 6.43
CA PHE A 68 -2.85 -5.51 7.74
C PHE A 68 -1.70 -5.91 8.67
N LEU A 69 -0.69 -6.63 8.16
CA LEU A 69 0.39 -7.20 8.96
C LEU A 69 1.64 -6.32 9.04
N GLY A 70 1.73 -5.26 8.23
CA GLY A 70 2.91 -4.40 8.11
C GLY A 70 4.13 -5.08 7.46
N ARG A 71 3.99 -6.31 6.96
CA ARG A 71 5.06 -7.08 6.30
C ARG A 71 4.54 -7.93 5.15
N ARG A 72 5.41 -8.27 4.20
CA ARG A 72 5.08 -9.19 3.10
C ARG A 72 4.90 -10.62 3.61
N ILE A 73 3.75 -11.22 3.29
CA ILE A 73 3.49 -12.65 3.53
C ILE A 73 4.24 -13.51 2.51
N ARG A 74 4.77 -14.65 2.96
CA ARG A 74 5.39 -15.62 2.06
C ARG A 74 4.30 -16.47 1.41
N THR A 75 4.28 -16.49 0.09
CA THR A 75 3.43 -17.38 -0.72
C THR A 75 4.28 -18.41 -1.46
N PRO A 76 3.71 -19.51 -1.98
CA PRO A 76 4.45 -20.48 -2.78
C PRO A 76 5.23 -19.84 -3.95
N LEU A 77 4.64 -18.85 -4.62
CA LEU A 77 5.32 -18.06 -5.67
C LEU A 77 6.58 -17.34 -5.16
N ASN A 78 6.56 -16.82 -3.92
CA ASN A 78 7.73 -16.19 -3.31
C ASN A 78 8.85 -17.20 -3.00
N LEU A 79 8.53 -18.49 -2.84
CA LEU A 79 9.53 -19.54 -2.61
C LEU A 79 10.18 -20.00 -3.92
N MET A 80 9.46 -19.90 -5.03
CA MET A 80 9.95 -20.23 -6.37
C MET A 80 10.88 -19.15 -6.95
N LEU A 81 10.64 -17.89 -6.58
CA LEU A 81 11.52 -16.78 -6.90
C LEU A 81 12.68 -16.80 -5.89
N ALA A 82 13.80 -17.45 -6.26
CA ALA A 82 14.97 -17.62 -5.40
C ALA A 82 15.34 -16.33 -4.64
N SER A 83 15.50 -16.46 -3.32
CA SER A 83 16.02 -15.38 -2.46
C SER A 83 17.36 -14.92 -3.03
N LYS A 84 17.48 -13.65 -3.37
CA LYS A 84 18.82 -13.04 -3.43
C LYS A 84 19.49 -13.35 -2.08
N PRO A 85 20.71 -13.91 -2.05
CA PRO A 85 21.39 -14.14 -0.80
C PRO A 85 21.54 -12.80 -0.10
N ASN A 86 21.21 -12.76 1.19
CA ASN A 86 21.47 -11.62 2.04
C ASN A 86 22.99 -11.36 2.04
N ALA A 87 23.44 -10.25 1.47
CA ALA A 87 24.86 -9.87 1.47
C ALA A 87 25.40 -9.47 2.87
N ASN A 88 24.74 -9.90 3.94
CA ASN A 88 24.95 -9.41 5.30
C ASN A 88 25.03 -10.55 6.34
N MET A 89 25.52 -11.71 5.94
CA MET A 89 26.20 -12.63 6.87
C MET A 89 27.63 -12.88 6.39
N CYS A 90 28.56 -12.05 6.87
CA CYS A 90 29.95 -12.42 7.02
C CYS A 90 30.37 -11.96 8.42
N SER A 91 30.57 -12.91 9.32
CA SER A 91 31.12 -12.69 10.65
C SER A 91 32.58 -12.27 10.54
N ARG A 92 33.02 -11.28 11.34
CA ARG A 92 34.42 -11.24 11.82
C ARG A 92 34.59 -10.39 13.09
N ASP A 93 34.85 -11.15 14.14
CA ASP A 93 35.76 -10.95 15.27
C ASP A 93 36.83 -9.84 15.16
N GLY A 94 37.01 -9.11 16.28
CA GLY A 94 38.29 -8.57 16.77
C GLY A 94 38.84 -7.23 16.26
N GLY A 95 38.97 -6.23 17.17
CA GLY A 95 40.08 -5.26 17.14
C GLY A 95 39.74 -3.76 17.16
N GLU A 96 39.84 -3.13 18.33
CA GLU A 96 39.98 -1.67 18.55
C GLU A 96 41.22 -1.08 17.86
N LYS A 97 41.18 0.18 17.38
CA LYS A 97 42.12 1.31 17.69
C LYS A 97 41.64 2.66 17.12
N HIS A 98 41.89 3.71 17.90
CA HIS A 98 41.69 5.17 17.70
C HIS A 98 42.19 5.76 16.36
N SER A 99 41.52 6.80 15.82
CA SER A 99 42.04 8.18 15.76
C SER A 99 41.23 9.14 14.83
N HIS A 100 41.14 10.37 15.32
CA HIS A 100 40.60 11.65 14.85
C HIS A 100 40.78 12.02 13.36
N ARG A 101 39.74 12.64 12.75
CA ARG A 101 39.80 13.98 12.08
C ARG A 101 38.43 14.39 11.52
N SER A 102 37.90 15.52 12.00
CA SER A 102 36.75 16.22 11.40
C SER A 102 37.09 16.78 10.02
N GLN A 103 36.13 16.74 9.08
CA GLN A 103 35.93 17.81 8.11
C GLN A 103 34.42 18.07 7.90
N LYS A 104 34.01 19.29 8.29
CA LYS A 104 32.73 19.93 7.98
C LYS A 104 32.79 20.45 6.54
N THR A 105 31.78 20.15 5.72
CA THR A 105 31.41 20.93 4.50
C THR A 105 29.98 20.57 4.11
N ARG A 106 28.98 21.33 4.57
CA ARG A 106 28.34 22.49 3.90
C ARG A 106 27.57 22.13 2.61
N LEU A 107 26.27 21.88 2.83
CA LEU A 107 25.08 22.28 2.04
C LEU A 107 25.22 22.61 0.55
N GLN A 108 24.41 21.92 -0.28
CA GLN A 108 23.63 22.63 -1.31
C GLN A 108 22.33 21.90 -1.64
N THR A 109 21.26 22.25 -0.93
CA THR A 109 19.88 21.89 -1.30
C THR A 109 19.46 22.79 -2.46
N ARG A 110 19.36 22.25 -3.68
CA ARG A 110 18.69 22.95 -4.79
C ARG A 110 17.18 22.85 -4.57
N GLY A 111 16.60 23.93 -4.06
CA GLY A 111 15.17 24.06 -3.83
C GLY A 111 14.38 24.09 -5.13
N LEU A 112 13.31 23.29 -5.19
CA LEU A 112 12.21 23.48 -6.13
C LEU A 112 11.15 24.33 -5.42
N ASN A 113 11.22 25.65 -5.64
CA ASN A 113 10.17 26.58 -5.21
C ASN A 113 9.05 26.58 -6.25
N ILE A 114 8.02 25.76 -6.05
CA ILE A 114 6.75 25.92 -6.79
C ILE A 114 5.97 27.01 -6.05
N ARG A 115 5.99 28.22 -6.61
CA ARG A 115 5.12 29.32 -6.16
C ARG A 115 3.71 29.00 -6.63
N TYR A 116 2.79 28.74 -5.70
CA TYR A 116 1.38 28.91 -5.97
C TYR A 116 1.11 30.41 -6.05
N GLU A 117 0.91 30.92 -7.27
CA GLU A 117 0.28 32.24 -7.44
C GLU A 117 -1.11 32.18 -6.81
N ARG A 118 -1.31 32.95 -5.74
CA ARG A 118 -2.65 33.24 -5.23
C ARG A 118 -3.33 34.16 -6.25
N LYS A 119 -4.27 33.63 -7.04
CA LYS A 119 -5.28 34.49 -7.67
C LYS A 119 -6.06 35.23 -6.56
N PRO A 120 -6.21 36.55 -6.61
CA PRO A 120 -7.10 37.25 -5.70
C PRO A 120 -8.57 36.83 -5.96
N PRO A 121 -9.42 36.77 -4.92
CA PRO A 121 -10.84 36.49 -5.08
C PRO A 121 -11.52 37.61 -5.88
N PRO A 122 -12.58 37.31 -6.66
CA PRO A 122 -13.33 38.35 -7.36
C PRO A 122 -14.01 39.30 -6.36
N ASP A 123 -13.84 40.59 -6.59
CA ASP A 123 -14.43 41.67 -5.80
C ASP A 123 -15.94 41.49 -5.69
N ILE A 124 -16.43 41.45 -4.45
CA ILE A 124 -17.85 41.55 -4.12
C ILE A 124 -18.22 43.02 -4.36
N LEU A 125 -18.84 43.32 -5.50
CA LEU A 125 -19.51 44.61 -5.66
C LEU A 125 -20.81 44.59 -4.85
N ASP A 126 -20.77 45.39 -3.79
CA ASP A 126 -21.88 45.83 -2.97
C ASP A 126 -22.84 46.72 -3.77
N SER A 127 -24.12 46.53 -3.46
CA SER A 127 -25.36 47.25 -3.77
C SER A 127 -25.31 48.59 -4.53
N ARG A 128 -26.15 48.68 -5.58
CA ARG A 128 -27.16 49.76 -5.71
C ARG A 128 -28.31 49.36 -6.63
#